data_AF-A0A520A3E3-F1
#
_entry.id   AF-A0A520A3E3-F1
#
_cell.length_a   1.000
_cell.length_b   1.000
_cell.length_c   1.000
_cell.angle_alpha   90.00
_cell.angle_beta   90.00
_cell.angle_gamma   90.00
#
_symmetry.space_group_name_H-M   'P 1'
#
loop_
_entity.id
_entity.type
_entity.pdbx_description
1 polymer ?
#
loop_
_entity_poly.entity_id
_entity_poly.type
_entity_poly.pdbx_seq_one_letter_code
_entity_poly.pdbx_strand_id
1 'polypeptide(L)' 'HYSWWSYRAGSRARNVGWRLDHLLLDQALLPRLRGAGLWPDAVHSDHCPAWVELAD' A
#
# COMPACT_ATOMS: atom_id res chain seq x y z
N HIS A 1 3.84 -6.49 -1.53
CA HIS A 1 4.99 -5.59 -1.79
C HIS A 1 4.67 -4.46 -2.76
N TYR A 2 3.68 -4.59 -3.66
CA TYR A 2 3.28 -3.54 -4.60
C TYR A 2 1.94 -2.94 -4.22
N SER A 3 1.71 -1.70 -4.66
CA SER A 3 0.44 -1.00 -4.51
C SER A 3 -0.30 -0.84 -5.84
N TRP A 4 0.37 -1.09 -6.96
CA TRP A 4 -0.19 -0.99 -8.30
C TRP A 4 0.18 -2.19 -9.16
N TRP A 5 -0.76 -2.61 -10.03
CA TRP A 5 -0.54 -3.60 -11.07
C TRP A 5 -1.29 -3.21 -12.34
N SER A 6 -0.64 -3.32 -13.50
CA SER A 6 -1.33 -3.13 -14.78
C SER A 6 -2.50 -4.11 -14.92
N TYR A 7 -3.64 -3.63 -15.41
CA TYR A 7 -4.74 -4.50 -15.84
C TYR A 7 -4.33 -5.49 -16.94
N ARG A 8 -3.28 -5.17 -17.70
CA ARG A 8 -2.82 -6.01 -18.81
C ARG A 8 -2.11 -7.24 -18.30
N ALA A 9 -2.26 -8.30 -19.10
CA ALA A 9 -1.58 -9.58 -18.91
C ALA A 9 -1.79 -10.22 -17.52
N GLY A 10 -2.84 -9.89 -16.75
CA GLY A 10 -3.08 -10.53 -15.44
C GLY A 10 -1.97 -10.24 -14.41
N SER A 11 -1.36 -9.05 -14.47
CA SER A 11 -0.19 -8.69 -13.68
C SER A 11 -0.43 -8.79 -12.16
N ARG A 12 -1.64 -8.49 -11.67
CA ARG A 12 -2.01 -8.64 -10.26
C ARG A 12 -1.95 -10.08 -9.76
N ALA A 13 -2.51 -11.02 -10.53
CA ALA A 13 -2.50 -12.45 -10.18
C ALA A 13 -1.08 -13.04 -10.17
N ARG A 14 -0.18 -12.53 -11.02
CA ARG A 14 1.25 -12.90 -11.02
C ARG A 14 2.12 -12.06 -10.08
N ASN A 15 1.52 -11.13 -9.36
CA ASN A 15 2.21 -10.16 -8.51
C ASN A 15 3.37 -9.42 -9.22
N VAL A 16 3.16 -9.00 -10.48
CA VAL A 16 4.12 -8.17 -11.24
C VAL A 16 3.64 -6.73 -11.16
N GLY A 17 4.20 -5.94 -10.25
CA GLY A 17 3.68 -4.62 -9.90
C GLY A 17 4.75 -3.62 -9.52
N TRP A 18 4.28 -2.43 -9.15
CA TRP A 18 5.12 -1.31 -8.70
C TRP A 18 4.61 -0.81 -7.35
N ARG A 19 5.51 -0.30 -6.50
CA ARG A 19 5.13 0.39 -5.25
C ARG A 19 5.10 1.90 -5.52
N LEU A 20 3.91 2.42 -5.83
CA LEU A 20 3.73 3.81 -6.23
C LEU A 20 3.07 4.67 -5.14
N ASP A 21 2.36 4.04 -4.20
CA ASP A 21 1.58 4.72 -3.18
C ASP A 21 2.34 4.67 -1.85
N HIS A 22 2.67 5.85 -1.30
CA HIS A 22 3.45 6.01 -0.07
C HIS A 22 2.78 6.98 0.88
N LEU A 23 2.79 6.63 2.16
CA LEU A 23 2.41 7.52 3.26
C LEU A 23 3.70 7.88 4.00
N LEU A 24 4.14 9.14 3.88
CA LEU A 24 5.38 9.62 4.49
C LEU A 24 5.09 10.07 5.92
N LEU A 25 5.94 9.65 6.86
CA LEU A 25 5.79 9.95 8.29
C LEU A 25 6.91 10.90 8.73
N ASP A 26 6.55 11.96 9.43
CA ASP A 26 7.52 12.80 10.14
C ASP A 26 8.17 12.02 11.30
N GLN A 27 9.46 12.25 11.56
CA GLN A 27 10.17 11.55 12.63
C GLN A 27 9.58 11.79 14.02
N ALA A 28 8.97 12.97 14.25
CA ALA A 28 8.30 13.28 15.51
C ALA A 28 7.06 12.42 15.77
N LEU A 29 6.47 11.82 14.72
CA LEU A 29 5.31 10.93 14.83
C LEU A 29 5.72 9.45 15.02
N LEU A 30 7.01 9.11 14.94
CA LEU A 30 7.47 7.73 15.09
C LEU A 30 7.01 7.06 16.40
N PRO A 31 7.01 7.73 17.57
CA PRO A 31 6.52 7.13 18.81
C PRO A 31 5.03 6.78 18.79
N ARG A 32 4.26 7.37 17.87
CA ARG A 32 2.83 7.11 17.69
C ARG A 32 2.55 6.04 16.64
N LEU A 33 3.54 5.60 15.85
CA LEU A 33 3.31 4.62 14.80
C LEU A 33 2.96 3.25 15.40
N ARG A 34 1.74 2.77 15.14
CA ARG A 34 1.32 1.40 15.50
C ARG A 34 1.53 0.42 14.35
N GLY A 35 1.33 0.86 13.11
CA GLY A 35 1.53 0.02 11.95
C GLY A 35 1.36 0.77 10.65
N ALA A 36 1.86 0.19 9.57
CA ALA A 36 1.61 0.67 8.22
C ALA A 36 1.69 -0.51 7.24
N GLY A 37 0.98 -0.40 6.12
CA GLY A 37 0.95 -1.47 5.15
C GLY A 37 0.16 -1.16 3.90
N LEU A 38 -0.11 -2.23 3.15
CA LEU A 38 -0.98 -2.21 1.97
C LEU A 38 -2.10 -3.22 2.19
N TRP A 39 -3.26 -2.99 1.55
CA TRP A 39 -4.39 -3.91 1.55
C TRP A 39 -4.59 -4.53 0.15
N PRO A 40 -3.72 -5.47 -0.26
CA PRO A 40 -3.71 -5.99 -1.64
C PRO A 40 -4.95 -6.81 -2.02
N ASP A 41 -5.76 -7.23 -1.05
CA ASP A 41 -6.98 -8.00 -1.31
C ASP A 41 -8.18 -7.11 -1.71
N ALA A 42 -8.07 -5.78 -1.59
CA ALA A 42 -9.10 -4.86 -2.05
C ALA A 42 -9.01 -4.67 -3.58
N VAL A 43 -9.91 -5.30 -4.35
CA VAL A 43 -9.84 -5.35 -5.83
C VAL A 43 -10.88 -4.44 -6.50
N HIS A 44 -10.78 -3.14 -6.25
CA HIS A 44 -11.69 -2.13 -6.84
C HIS A 44 -11.00 -1.20 -7.86
N SER A 45 -9.67 -1.25 -7.93
CA SER A 45 -8.80 -0.40 -8.75
C SER A 45 -7.57 -1.20 -9.22
N ASP A 46 -6.78 -0.65 -10.16
CA ASP A 46 -5.44 -1.14 -10.51
C ASP A 46 -4.42 -0.86 -9.39
N HIS A 47 -4.78 0.02 -8.46
CA HIS A 47 -4.13 0.19 -7.18
C HIS A 47 -4.82 -0.57 -6.04
N CYS A 48 -4.09 -0.84 -4.96
CA CYS A 48 -4.65 -1.22 -3.66
C CYS A 48 -4.38 -0.11 -2.62
N PRO A 49 -5.22 0.02 -1.58
CA PRO A 49 -5.03 1.03 -0.54
C PRO A 49 -3.71 0.87 0.22
N ALA A 50 -3.05 1.99 0.52
CA ALA A 50 -2.04 2.09 1.56
C ALA A 50 -2.68 2.58 2.85
N TRP A 51 -2.20 2.09 3.99
CA TRP A 51 -2.75 2.44 5.30
C TRP A 51 -1.64 2.70 6.33
N VAL A 52 -1.96 3.52 7.32
CA VAL A 52 -1.16 3.79 8.51
C VAL A 52 -2.08 3.82 9.72
N GLU A 53 -1.65 3.24 10.82
CA GLU A 53 -2.31 3.32 12.12
C GLU A 53 -1.40 4.07 13.10
N LEU A 54 -1.95 5.09 13.74
CA LEU A 54 -1.28 5.86 14.79
C LEU A 54 -2.01 5.64 16.12
N ALA A 55 -1.26 5.66 17.22
CA ALA A 55 -1.82 5.75 18.55
C ALA A 55 -2.48 7.13 18.75
N ASP A 56 -3.58 7.14 19.52
CA ASP A 56 -4.33 8.34 19.90
C ASP A 56 -3.45 9.42 20.55
#